data_AF-A0A7W0KGZ0-F1
#
_entry.id   AF-A0A7W0KGZ0-F1
#
_cell.length_a   1.000
_cell.length_b   1.000
_cell.length_c   1.000
_cell.angle_alpha   90.00
_cell.angle_beta   90.00
_cell.angle_gamma   90.00
#
_symmetry.space_group_name_H-M   'P 1'
#
loop_
_entity.id
_entity.type
_entity.pdbx_description
1 polymer ?
#
loop_
_entity_poly.entity_id
_entity_poly.type
_entity_poly.pdbx_seq_one_letter_code
_entity_poly.pdbx_strand_id
1 'polypeptide(L)'
;MTHQRKNESNLLLPKTTSSRRARVSRRTALKASAAGAAAIAASPRIVFAQESTPAASPVAGGETFIPSGVEGVPDVYLEYPQPEVSYDGVPGSGGTVTAFTIGYNPPPTTRDDNQYWQELERRLGVTWEIDITPQPNYGEKSAVYLAGGELPDLYYINPG
;
A
#
# COMPACT_ATOMS: atom_id res chain seq x y z
N MET A 1 -5.14 69.79 -53.41
CA MET A 1 -4.59 69.16 -54.63
C MET A 1 -4.88 67.68 -54.55
N THR A 2 -5.58 67.19 -55.56
CA THR A 2 -6.39 65.98 -55.50
C THR A 2 -5.93 65.04 -56.62
N HIS A 3 -5.80 63.75 -56.29
CA HIS A 3 -6.06 62.55 -57.11
C HIS A 3 -5.01 61.88 -58.06
N GLN A 4 -4.94 60.53 -57.92
CA GLN A 4 -4.78 59.45 -58.95
C GLN A 4 -3.33 59.00 -59.31
N ARG A 5 -2.95 57.75 -59.65
CA ARG A 5 -3.60 56.47 -60.03
C ARG A 5 -2.53 55.33 -60.15
N LYS A 6 -2.98 54.05 -60.07
CA LYS A 6 -2.61 52.84 -60.90
C LYS A 6 -1.15 52.30 -60.90
N ASN A 7 -0.86 51.11 -60.33
CA ASN A 7 -0.87 49.72 -60.87
C ASN A 7 0.33 49.30 -61.76
N GLU A 8 0.74 48.03 -61.59
CA GLU A 8 1.36 47.09 -62.54
C GLU A 8 2.90 46.82 -62.59
N SER A 9 3.22 45.53 -62.38
CA SER A 9 4.08 44.65 -63.21
C SER A 9 5.51 44.29 -62.80
N ASN A 10 5.63 43.06 -62.28
CA ASN A 10 6.48 41.96 -62.75
C ASN A 10 7.85 42.26 -63.38
N LEU A 11 8.91 41.75 -62.75
CA LEU A 11 10.18 41.41 -63.41
C LEU A 11 10.54 39.94 -63.14
N LEU A 12 10.73 39.20 -64.24
CA LEU A 12 10.98 37.76 -64.32
C LEU A 12 12.49 37.42 -64.23
N LEU A 13 12.82 36.44 -63.37
CA LEU A 13 13.79 35.30 -63.51
C LEU A 13 15.32 35.57 -63.63
N PRO A 14 16.22 34.72 -63.03
CA PRO A 14 16.43 33.32 -63.48
C PRO A 14 16.82 32.22 -62.45
N LYS A 15 16.36 31.00 -62.79
CA LYS A 15 16.97 29.64 -62.79
C LYS A 15 18.09 29.20 -61.80
N THR A 16 17.76 28.08 -61.13
CA THR A 16 18.55 26.84 -60.83
C THR A 16 19.65 26.84 -59.76
N THR A 17 19.46 26.03 -58.70
CA THR A 17 20.42 24.98 -58.27
C THR A 17 19.67 23.91 -57.45
N SER A 18 19.79 22.65 -57.88
CA SER A 18 19.34 21.43 -57.21
C SER A 18 20.36 20.99 -56.15
N SER A 19 19.94 20.65 -54.92
CA SER A 19 20.72 19.75 -54.06
C SER A 19 19.90 19.16 -52.89
N ARG A 20 19.51 17.90 -53.07
CA ARG A 20 19.22 16.79 -52.13
C ARG A 20 18.84 17.11 -50.66
N ARG A 21 17.58 16.80 -50.32
CA ARG A 21 17.18 16.42 -48.94
C ARG A 21 17.97 15.16 -48.50
N ALA A 22 18.75 15.27 -47.44
CA ALA A 22 19.43 14.12 -46.83
C ALA A 22 18.38 13.15 -46.26
N ARG A 23 18.21 11.97 -46.90
CA ARG A 23 17.46 10.86 -46.32
C ARG A 23 18.31 10.23 -45.22
N VAL A 24 17.89 10.33 -43.97
CA VAL A 24 18.45 9.55 -42.87
C VAL A 24 18.23 8.06 -43.16
N SER A 25 19.33 7.32 -43.34
CA SER A 25 19.31 5.89 -43.67
C SER A 25 19.12 5.05 -42.42
N ARG A 26 18.18 4.10 -42.46
CA ARG A 26 17.87 3.15 -41.38
C ARG A 26 19.09 2.33 -40.92
N ARG A 27 20.13 2.22 -41.76
CA ARG A 27 21.41 1.55 -41.42
C ARG A 27 22.28 2.34 -40.44
N THR A 28 22.09 3.66 -40.30
CA THR A 28 22.81 4.48 -39.32
C THR A 28 22.19 4.37 -37.93
N ALA A 29 20.86 4.20 -37.84
CA ALA A 29 20.16 3.98 -36.57
C ALA A 29 20.53 2.64 -35.91
N LEU A 30 20.74 1.58 -36.72
CA LEU A 30 21.03 0.24 -36.19
C LEU A 30 22.47 0.07 -35.66
N LYS A 31 23.39 1.00 -35.95
CA LYS A 31 24.75 0.99 -35.40
C LYS A 31 24.87 1.67 -34.03
N ALA A 32 23.85 2.43 -33.62
CA ALA A 32 23.83 3.09 -32.31
C ALA A 32 23.36 2.16 -31.17
N SER A 33 22.77 0.99 -31.47
CA SER A 33 22.21 0.08 -30.47
C SER A 33 23.17 -0.99 -29.93
N ALA A 34 24.46 -0.96 -30.30
CA ALA A 34 25.42 -2.01 -29.94
C ALA A 34 26.45 -1.61 -28.86
N ALA A 35 26.25 -0.49 -28.16
CA ALA A 35 27.17 0.01 -27.13
C ALA A 35 26.48 0.32 -25.79
N GLY A 36 25.49 -0.49 -25.39
CA GLY A 36 24.74 -0.29 -24.15
C GLY A 36 24.43 -1.57 -23.36
N ALA A 37 25.24 -2.63 -23.51
CA ALA A 37 25.07 -3.90 -22.79
C ALA A 37 26.07 -4.03 -21.63
N ALA A 38 26.08 -3.05 -20.72
CA ALA A 38 26.88 -3.11 -19.49
C ALA A 38 26.10 -2.50 -18.33
N ALA A 39 25.13 -3.25 -17.78
CA ALA A 39 24.66 -3.19 -16.39
C ALA A 39 23.36 -4.00 -16.21
N ILE A 40 23.43 -5.34 -16.23
CA ILE A 40 22.33 -6.17 -15.73
C ILE A 40 22.92 -7.29 -14.87
N ALA A 41 23.30 -6.95 -13.63
CA ALA A 41 23.45 -7.90 -12.52
C ALA A 41 23.63 -7.12 -11.21
N ALA A 42 22.71 -6.22 -10.91
CA ALA A 42 22.55 -5.68 -9.56
C ALA A 42 21.06 -5.58 -9.29
N SER A 43 20.38 -6.72 -9.23
CA SER A 43 19.09 -6.77 -8.55
C SER A 43 19.35 -6.36 -7.11
N PRO A 44 18.76 -5.27 -6.60
CA PRO A 44 18.84 -5.00 -5.17
C PRO A 44 18.21 -6.22 -4.49
N ARG A 45 18.99 -6.93 -3.67
CA ARG A 45 18.38 -7.83 -2.70
C ARG A 45 17.57 -6.92 -1.80
N ILE A 46 16.25 -7.10 -1.83
CA ILE A 46 15.39 -6.61 -0.76
C ILE A 46 15.84 -7.40 0.46
N VAL A 47 16.77 -6.81 1.21
CA VAL A 47 17.05 -7.22 2.57
C VAL A 47 15.84 -6.70 3.32
N PHE A 48 14.92 -7.60 3.67
CA PHE A 48 14.02 -7.31 4.78
C PHE A 48 14.97 -7.12 5.97
N ALA A 49 15.18 -5.87 6.36
CA ALA A 49 15.61 -5.62 7.71
C ALA A 49 14.56 -6.34 8.56
N GLN A 50 14.99 -7.34 9.32
CA GLN A 50 14.18 -7.88 10.37
C GLN A 50 14.01 -6.70 11.32
N GLU A 51 12.95 -5.93 11.07
CA GLU A 51 12.60 -4.79 11.88
C GLU A 51 12.57 -5.33 13.30
N SER A 52 13.42 -4.75 14.14
CA SER A 52 13.43 -5.02 15.55
C SER A 52 12.02 -4.72 16.01
N THR A 53 11.18 -5.77 16.05
CA THR A 53 9.92 -5.72 16.76
C THR A 53 10.31 -5.19 18.13
N PRO A 54 9.68 -4.12 18.62
CA PRO A 54 10.01 -3.59 19.93
C PRO A 54 10.01 -4.79 20.86
N ALA A 55 11.18 -5.10 21.42
CA ALA A 55 11.33 -6.25 22.29
C ALA A 55 10.22 -6.09 23.32
N ALA A 56 9.30 -7.05 23.37
CA ALA A 56 8.25 -7.04 24.37
C ALA A 56 8.96 -6.75 25.67
N SER A 57 8.63 -5.61 26.32
CA SER A 57 9.28 -5.25 27.58
C SER A 57 9.18 -6.50 28.44
N PRO A 58 10.31 -7.11 28.85
CA PRO A 58 10.27 -8.43 29.45
C PRO A 58 9.32 -8.31 30.63
N VAL A 59 8.19 -9.03 30.54
CA VAL A 59 7.29 -9.23 31.67
C VAL A 59 8.21 -9.67 32.80
N ALA A 60 8.29 -8.78 33.79
CA ALA A 60 9.45 -8.50 34.62
C ALA A 60 10.41 -9.69 34.82
N GLY A 61 11.60 -9.61 34.21
CA GLY A 61 12.87 -10.28 34.59
C GLY A 61 12.84 -11.47 35.55
N GLY A 62 11.95 -12.44 35.33
CA GLY A 62 11.78 -13.61 36.18
C GLY A 62 12.88 -14.63 35.92
N GLU A 63 13.02 -15.62 36.82
CA GLU A 63 14.01 -16.71 36.70
C GLU A 63 13.87 -17.53 35.40
N THR A 64 12.72 -17.41 34.73
CA THR A 64 12.38 -18.09 33.48
C THR A 64 12.67 -17.26 32.23
N PHE A 65 13.14 -16.02 32.37
CA PHE A 65 13.56 -15.14 31.27
C PHE A 65 15.08 -15.08 31.18
N ILE A 66 15.64 -15.37 30.01
CA ILE A 66 17.07 -15.30 29.74
C ILE A 66 17.28 -14.35 28.55
N PRO A 67 17.86 -13.15 28.78
CA PRO A 67 18.16 -12.24 27.69
C PRO A 67 19.28 -12.81 26.82
N SER A 68 19.19 -12.66 25.49
CA SER A 68 20.19 -13.18 24.57
C SER A 68 21.52 -12.42 24.67
N GLY A 69 21.44 -11.11 24.93
CA GLY A 69 22.59 -10.20 24.96
C GLY A 69 23.29 -9.97 23.61
N VAL A 70 22.77 -10.55 22.52
CA VAL A 70 23.35 -10.47 21.17
C VAL A 70 22.33 -9.85 20.23
N GLU A 71 22.74 -8.79 19.53
CA GLU A 71 21.89 -8.10 18.54
C GLU A 71 21.37 -9.09 17.48
N GLY A 72 20.06 -9.05 17.24
CA GLY A 72 19.38 -9.93 16.28
C GLY A 72 19.11 -11.35 16.78
N VAL A 73 19.55 -11.72 17.99
CA VAL A 73 19.20 -13.00 18.63
C VAL A 73 18.03 -12.76 19.59
N PRO A 74 16.88 -13.45 19.42
CA PRO A 74 15.75 -13.31 20.33
C PRO A 74 16.08 -13.79 21.76
N ASP A 75 15.43 -13.19 22.75
CA ASP A 75 15.48 -13.65 24.14
C ASP A 75 14.78 -15.00 24.31
N VAL A 76 15.12 -15.71 25.39
CA VAL A 76 14.57 -17.02 25.71
C VAL A 76 13.62 -16.92 26.89
N TYR A 77 12.44 -17.53 26.75
CA TYR A 77 11.49 -17.77 27.84
C TYR A 77 11.39 -19.27 28.09
N LEU A 78 11.77 -19.71 29.29
CA LEU A 78 11.71 -21.12 29.72
C LEU A 78 10.29 -21.55 30.09
N GLU A 79 9.43 -20.59 30.41
CA GLU A 79 8.02 -20.79 30.71
C GLU A 79 7.18 -19.77 29.95
N TYR A 80 5.91 -20.13 29.72
CA TYR A 80 4.97 -19.20 29.12
C TYR A 80 4.71 -18.05 30.10
N PRO A 81 4.90 -16.77 29.70
CA PRO A 81 4.59 -15.64 30.56
C PRO A 81 3.14 -15.70 31.02
N GLN A 82 2.90 -15.47 32.31
CA GLN A 82 1.53 -15.35 32.79
C GLN A 82 0.87 -14.14 32.12
N PRO A 83 -0.39 -14.24 31.67
CA PRO A 83 -1.09 -13.10 31.09
C PRO A 83 -1.21 -11.99 32.14
N GLU A 84 -0.75 -10.79 31.80
CA GLU A 84 -0.95 -9.61 32.64
C GLU A 84 -2.24 -8.89 32.26
N VAL A 85 -2.94 -8.38 33.27
CA VAL A 85 -4.09 -7.48 33.06
C VAL A 85 -3.52 -6.08 32.78
N SER A 86 -3.59 -5.65 31.53
CA SER A 86 -3.04 -4.35 31.10
C SER A 86 -3.94 -3.15 31.43
N TYR A 87 -5.21 -3.41 31.77
CA TYR A 87 -6.21 -2.38 32.05
C TYR A 87 -7.21 -2.87 33.09
N ASP A 88 -7.48 -2.04 34.10
CA ASP A 88 -8.51 -2.30 35.11
C ASP A 88 -9.87 -1.78 34.64
N GLY A 89 -10.86 -2.67 34.56
CA GLY A 89 -12.25 -2.33 34.24
C GLY A 89 -12.66 -2.69 32.81
N VAL A 90 -13.69 -1.99 32.31
CA VAL A 90 -14.23 -2.20 30.95
C VAL A 90 -13.54 -1.21 30.00
N PRO A 91 -12.87 -1.66 28.93
CA PRO A 91 -11.98 -0.82 28.13
C PRO A 91 -12.72 0.21 27.26
N GLY A 92 -13.98 -0.07 26.90
CA GLY A 92 -14.82 0.83 26.13
C GLY A 92 -15.51 1.87 27.01
N SER A 93 -15.77 3.03 26.41
CA SER A 93 -16.55 4.13 27.02
C SER A 93 -18.01 4.14 26.58
N GLY A 94 -18.52 3.02 26.05
CA GLY A 94 -19.80 2.95 25.34
C GLY A 94 -19.65 3.22 23.84
N GLY A 95 -20.77 3.44 23.17
CA GLY A 95 -20.83 3.74 21.74
C GLY A 95 -20.71 2.50 20.84
N THR A 96 -20.50 2.75 19.55
CA THR A 96 -20.35 1.72 18.52
C THR A 96 -18.92 1.74 18.01
N VAL A 97 -18.30 0.56 17.91
CA VAL A 97 -17.04 0.35 17.21
C VAL A 97 -17.35 -0.35 15.89
N THR A 98 -16.99 0.30 14.80
CA THR A 98 -17.17 -0.20 13.44
C THR A 98 -15.90 -0.89 12.95
N ALA A 99 -16.04 -2.05 12.31
CA ALA A 99 -14.92 -2.82 11.81
C ALA A 99 -15.19 -3.36 10.40
N PHE A 100 -14.18 -3.34 9.55
CA PHE A 100 -14.20 -4.00 8.25
C PHE A 100 -13.08 -5.02 8.17
N THR A 101 -13.44 -6.26 7.85
CA THR A 101 -12.48 -7.38 7.79
C THR A 101 -12.81 -8.35 6.67
N ILE A 102 -11.80 -9.16 6.33
CA ILE A 102 -11.93 -10.22 5.33
C ILE A 102 -12.43 -11.51 5.96
N GLY A 103 -13.38 -12.17 5.30
CA GLY A 103 -13.90 -13.48 5.67
C GLY A 103 -13.42 -14.57 4.71
N TYR A 104 -12.89 -15.66 5.27
CA TYR A 104 -12.54 -16.88 4.51
C TYR A 104 -13.50 -18.04 4.77
N ASN A 105 -14.36 -17.91 5.78
CA ASN A 105 -15.33 -18.89 6.23
C ASN A 105 -16.75 -18.31 6.06
N PRO A 106 -17.80 -19.15 6.15
CA PRO A 106 -19.17 -18.66 6.24
C PRO A 106 -19.31 -17.59 7.32
N PRO A 107 -20.17 -16.57 7.11
CA PRO A 107 -20.40 -15.55 8.11
C PRO A 107 -20.91 -16.17 9.42
N PRO A 108 -20.59 -15.56 10.57
CA PRO A 108 -21.12 -16.01 11.85
C PRO A 108 -22.64 -15.89 11.89
N THR A 109 -23.28 -16.55 12.86
CA THR A 109 -24.67 -16.27 13.21
C THR A 109 -24.85 -14.81 13.59
N THR A 110 -26.07 -14.31 13.42
CA THR A 110 -26.45 -12.94 13.79
C THR A 110 -26.16 -12.69 15.26
N ARG A 111 -25.92 -11.42 15.62
CA ARG A 111 -25.62 -10.98 16.99
C ARG A 111 -26.60 -11.55 18.03
N ASP A 112 -27.90 -11.53 17.73
CA ASP A 112 -28.95 -11.99 18.64
C ASP A 112 -28.87 -13.50 18.93
N ASP A 113 -28.35 -14.27 17.97
CA ASP A 113 -28.18 -15.73 18.05
C ASP A 113 -26.72 -16.14 18.36
N ASN A 114 -25.88 -15.20 18.79
CA ASN A 114 -24.45 -15.43 19.05
C ASN A 114 -24.05 -14.97 20.45
N GLN A 115 -24.07 -15.90 21.41
CA GLN A 115 -23.71 -15.63 22.80
C GLN A 115 -22.27 -15.13 22.96
N TYR A 116 -21.34 -15.57 22.10
CA TYR A 116 -19.96 -15.11 22.13
C TYR A 116 -19.86 -13.62 21.74
N TRP A 117 -20.60 -13.20 20.72
CA TRP A 117 -20.67 -11.80 20.31
C TRP A 117 -21.22 -10.93 21.45
N GLN A 118 -22.33 -11.33 22.06
CA GLN A 118 -22.96 -10.59 23.16
C GLN A 118 -22.02 -10.47 24.37
N GLU A 119 -21.33 -11.55 24.73
CA GLU A 119 -20.36 -11.54 25.84
C GLU A 119 -19.13 -10.68 25.54
N LEU A 120 -18.68 -10.66 24.28
CA LEU A 120 -17.59 -9.81 23.88
C LEU A 120 -17.96 -8.32 24.00
N GLU A 121 -19.12 -7.92 23.47
CA GLU A 121 -19.63 -6.55 23.62
C GLU A 121 -19.77 -6.15 25.09
N ARG A 122 -20.29 -7.06 25.93
CA ARG A 122 -20.42 -6.83 27.37
C ARG A 122 -19.07 -6.62 28.06
N ARG A 123 -18.05 -7.40 27.69
CA ARG A 123 -16.69 -7.28 28.24
C ARG A 123 -15.96 -6.04 27.74
N LEU A 124 -16.21 -5.65 26.50
CA LEU A 124 -15.61 -4.47 25.89
C LEU A 124 -16.34 -3.18 26.26
N GLY A 125 -17.63 -3.24 26.62
CA GLY A 125 -18.45 -2.06 26.91
C GLY A 125 -18.80 -1.23 25.68
N VAL A 126 -18.95 -1.88 24.52
CA VAL A 126 -19.29 -1.23 23.24
C VAL A 126 -20.30 -2.06 22.48
N THR A 127 -21.00 -1.44 21.53
CA THR A 127 -21.67 -2.17 20.44
C THR A 127 -20.64 -2.44 19.35
N TRP A 128 -20.52 -3.70 18.91
CA TRP A 128 -19.60 -4.08 17.86
C TRP A 128 -20.36 -4.25 16.55
N GLU A 129 -20.06 -3.38 15.59
CA GLU A 129 -20.58 -3.47 14.23
C GLU A 129 -19.46 -3.91 13.30
N ILE A 130 -19.51 -5.16 12.84
CA ILE A 130 -18.49 -5.72 11.96
C ILE A 130 -19.06 -6.07 10.59
N ASP A 131 -18.39 -5.57 9.57
CA ASP A 131 -18.57 -5.94 8.19
C ASP A 131 -17.52 -7.00 7.79
N ILE A 132 -17.96 -8.26 7.77
CA ILE A 132 -17.13 -9.39 7.33
C ILE A 132 -17.42 -9.64 5.86
N THR A 133 -16.49 -9.23 4.99
CA THR A 133 -16.64 -9.37 3.54
C THR A 133 -15.90 -10.61 3.02
N PRO A 134 -16.55 -11.51 2.26
CA PRO A 134 -15.89 -12.65 1.66
C PRO A 134 -14.69 -12.25 0.79
N GLN A 135 -13.62 -13.04 0.84
CA GLN A 135 -12.36 -12.76 0.14
C GLN A 135 -12.52 -12.35 -1.34
N PRO A 136 -13.40 -12.96 -2.16
CA PRO A 136 -13.57 -12.57 -3.56
C PRO A 136 -14.09 -11.13 -3.76
N ASN A 137 -14.86 -10.61 -2.80
CA ASN A 137 -15.47 -9.27 -2.86
C ASN A 137 -14.70 -8.22 -2.06
N TYR A 138 -13.69 -8.65 -1.29
CA TYR A 138 -12.96 -7.79 -0.38
C TYR A 138 -12.30 -6.61 -1.09
N GLY A 139 -11.61 -6.88 -2.21
CA GLY A 139 -10.89 -5.85 -2.95
C GLY A 139 -11.79 -4.73 -3.47
N GLU A 140 -12.96 -5.10 -4.00
CA GLU A 140 -13.95 -4.14 -4.50
C GLU A 140 -14.53 -3.29 -3.37
N LYS A 141 -14.93 -3.90 -2.25
CA LYS A 141 -15.50 -3.17 -1.11
C LYS A 141 -14.47 -2.30 -0.40
N SER A 142 -13.25 -2.79 -0.27
CA SER A 142 -12.08 -2.04 0.24
C SER A 142 -11.85 -0.77 -0.59
N ALA A 143 -11.87 -0.88 -1.92
CA ALA A 143 -11.74 0.28 -2.80
C ALA A 143 -12.89 1.30 -2.63
N VAL A 144 -14.11 0.83 -2.38
CA VAL A 144 -15.26 1.72 -2.10
C VAL A 144 -15.08 2.47 -0.79
N TYR A 145 -14.68 1.80 0.29
CA TYR A 145 -14.40 2.45 1.58
C TYR A 145 -13.33 3.54 1.44
N LEU A 146 -12.21 3.21 0.77
CA LEU A 146 -11.11 4.14 0.53
C LEU A 146 -11.52 5.32 -0.36
N ALA A 147 -12.33 5.09 -1.39
CA ALA A 147 -12.82 6.14 -2.29
C ALA A 147 -13.87 7.04 -1.62
N GLY A 148 -14.67 6.48 -0.70
CA GLY A 148 -15.70 7.20 0.03
C GLY A 148 -15.15 8.12 1.12
N GLY A 149 -13.97 7.79 1.67
CA GLY A 149 -13.34 8.56 2.76
C GLY A 149 -13.97 8.33 4.14
N GLU A 150 -14.99 7.49 4.22
CA GLU A 150 -15.64 7.07 5.46
C GLU A 150 -15.14 5.67 5.84
N LEU A 151 -14.02 5.63 6.57
CA LEU A 151 -13.43 4.38 7.03
C LEU A 151 -14.05 3.96 8.37
N PRO A 152 -14.28 2.65 8.58
CA PRO A 152 -14.53 2.10 9.90
C PRO A 152 -13.40 2.38 10.88
N ASP A 153 -13.68 2.29 12.17
CA ASP A 153 -12.69 2.46 13.25
C ASP A 153 -11.56 1.44 13.16
N LEU A 154 -11.88 0.21 12.74
CA LEU A 154 -10.94 -0.87 12.49
C LEU A 154 -10.99 -1.30 11.02
N TYR A 155 -9.87 -1.20 10.32
CA TYR A 155 -9.75 -1.55 8.91
C TYR A 155 -8.68 -2.61 8.71
N TYR A 156 -9.06 -3.77 8.19
CA TYR A 156 -8.09 -4.79 7.79
C TYR A 156 -7.38 -4.38 6.49
N ILE A 157 -6.06 -4.44 6.44
CA ILE A 157 -5.33 -4.28 5.18
C ILE A 157 -4.91 -5.66 4.72
N ASN A 158 -5.43 -6.09 3.57
CA ASN A 158 -5.00 -7.35 2.96
C ASN A 158 -3.63 -7.14 2.28
N PRO A 159 -2.54 -7.78 2.77
CA PRO A 159 -1.19 -7.55 2.24
C PRO A 159 -0.95 -8.16 0.85
N GLY A 160 -1.90 -8.94 0.31
CA GLY A 160 -1.80 -9.59 -1.00
C GLY A 160 -1.54 -11.09 -0.91
#